data_AF-A5DBW0-F1
#
_entry.id   AF-A5DBW0-F1
#
_cell.length_a   1.000
_cell.length_b   1.000
_cell.length_c   1.000
_cell.angle_alpha   90.00
_cell.angle_beta   90.00
_cell.angle_gamma   90.00
#
_symmetry.space_group_name_H-M   'P 1'
#
loop_
_entity.id
_entity.type
_entity.pdbx_description
1 polymer ?
#
loop_
_entity_poly.entity_id
_entity_poly.type
_entity_poly.pdbx_seq_one_letter_code
_entity_poly.pdbx_strand_id
1 'polypeptide(L)'
;MNPTFVRSFHSTASTNLRRPWQTFKDGQIWYGFTKSGSKRHPLTTKQGNKHYYKGTRSSGYGKLNKNGTYIMNWSKVRTYVVPPDLQTSELRPLVSPNTPQLLQQWVGYSDGPKSGELAWQNIVNFVEHGENYDFQDVEKNDYREVFENPDIKKTANDEEPTSEKL
;
A
#
# COMPACT_ATOMS: atom_id res chain seq x y z
N MET A 1 47.89 49.02 14.34
CA MET A 1 47.84 47.70 15.01
C MET A 1 48.00 46.66 13.91
N ASN A 2 49.23 46.20 13.68
CA ASN A 2 49.58 45.37 12.52
C ASN A 2 49.26 43.90 12.82
N PRO A 3 48.46 43.20 12.00
CA PRO A 3 48.24 41.77 12.18
C PRO A 3 49.54 41.01 11.87
N THR A 4 50.09 40.35 12.89
CA THR A 4 51.27 39.50 12.81
C THR A 4 50.94 38.19 12.08
N PHE A 5 51.27 38.12 10.80
CA PHE A 5 51.12 36.95 9.92
C PHE A 5 51.97 35.71 10.32
N VAL A 6 52.72 35.76 11.43
CA VAL A 6 53.72 34.75 11.80
C VAL A 6 53.15 33.62 12.67
N ARG A 7 51.94 33.78 13.25
CA ARG A 7 51.33 32.74 14.11
C ARG A 7 50.55 31.66 13.38
N SER A 8 50.27 31.81 12.08
CA SER A 8 49.54 30.81 11.28
C SER A 8 50.38 29.58 10.91
N PHE A 9 51.70 29.61 11.11
CA PHE A 9 52.59 28.46 10.85
C PHE A 9 52.67 27.45 12.01
N HIS A 10 52.06 27.75 13.16
CA HIS A 10 52.01 26.84 14.32
C HIS A 10 50.83 25.86 14.29
N SER A 11 49.98 25.89 13.26
CA SER A 11 49.02 24.80 13.03
C SER A 11 49.81 23.52 12.75
N THR A 12 49.69 22.53 13.64
CA THR A 12 50.45 21.28 13.61
C THR A 12 50.33 20.61 12.24
N ALA A 13 51.37 19.93 11.76
CA ALA A 13 51.33 19.19 10.49
C ALA A 13 50.09 18.28 10.34
N SER A 14 49.54 17.82 11.47
CA SER A 14 48.29 17.07 11.58
C SER A 14 47.03 17.81 11.11
N THR A 15 46.91 19.13 11.27
CA THR A 15 45.71 19.89 10.86
C THR A 15 45.63 20.11 9.36
N ASN A 16 46.77 20.03 8.66
CA ASN A 16 46.84 20.08 7.20
C ASN A 16 46.61 18.72 6.54
N LEU A 17 46.52 17.64 7.33
CA LEU A 17 46.12 16.33 6.82
C LEU A 17 44.64 16.37 6.46
N ARG A 18 44.29 15.78 5.31
CA ARG A 18 42.89 15.59 4.88
C ARG A 18 42.04 14.96 5.98
N ARG A 19 42.63 14.03 6.72
CA ARG A 19 42.03 13.34 7.87
C ARG A 19 42.98 13.53 9.05
N PRO A 20 42.65 14.43 10.00
CA PRO A 20 43.57 14.76 11.10
C PRO A 20 43.96 13.58 12.01
N TRP A 21 43.12 12.54 12.08
CA TRP A 21 43.38 11.32 12.85
C TRP A 21 44.27 10.28 12.14
N GLN A 22 44.53 10.46 10.84
CA GLN A 22 45.34 9.53 10.05
C GLN A 22 46.71 10.15 9.77
N THR A 23 47.64 9.94 10.70
CA THR A 23 48.96 10.59 10.70
C THR A 23 50.04 9.83 9.90
N PHE A 24 49.75 8.61 9.45
CA PHE A 24 50.66 7.76 8.68
C PHE A 24 50.02 7.28 7.36
N LYS A 25 50.83 6.66 6.48
CA LYS A 25 50.38 6.23 5.14
C LYS A 25 49.81 4.80 5.21
N ASP A 26 48.49 4.68 5.17
CA ASP A 26 47.82 3.38 5.41
C ASP A 26 47.26 2.76 4.12
N GLY A 27 47.61 3.31 2.95
CA GLY A 27 47.02 2.91 1.67
C GLY A 27 45.57 3.38 1.46
N GLN A 28 44.98 4.10 2.44
CA GLN A 28 43.65 4.66 2.31
C GLN A 28 43.58 5.68 1.17
N ILE A 29 42.59 5.52 0.29
CA ILE A 29 42.41 6.38 -0.87
C ILE A 29 41.81 7.75 -0.48
N TRP A 30 41.83 8.68 -1.44
CA TRP A 30 41.24 10.00 -1.26
C TRP A 30 39.79 9.85 -0.78
N TYR A 31 38.87 9.26 -1.56
CA TYR A 31 37.50 9.00 -1.11
C TYR A 31 37.09 7.55 -1.37
N GLY A 32 36.16 7.02 -0.57
CA GLY A 32 35.67 5.64 -0.69
C GLY A 32 36.63 4.59 -0.10
N PHE A 33 36.40 3.33 -0.47
CA PHE A 33 37.17 2.17 0.00
C PHE A 33 38.06 1.58 -1.09
N THR A 34 37.51 1.32 -2.27
CA THR A 34 38.23 0.78 -3.43
C THR A 34 38.02 1.67 -4.66
N LYS A 35 39.00 1.68 -5.58
CA LYS A 35 38.89 2.40 -6.86
C LYS A 35 38.24 1.57 -7.97
N SER A 36 38.26 0.24 -7.84
CA SER A 36 37.75 -0.71 -8.82
C SER A 36 36.47 -1.40 -8.32
N GLY A 37 35.66 -1.84 -9.28
CA GLY A 37 34.40 -2.55 -9.06
C GLY A 37 33.75 -2.91 -10.40
N SER A 38 32.61 -3.61 -10.36
CA SER A 38 31.85 -3.91 -11.57
C SER A 38 31.32 -2.62 -12.21
N LYS A 39 31.42 -2.54 -13.54
CA LYS A 39 30.95 -1.37 -14.31
C LYS A 39 29.61 -1.63 -15.01
N ARG A 40 29.14 -2.88 -15.04
CA ARG A 40 27.97 -3.31 -15.82
C ARG A 40 26.70 -3.23 -14.96
N HIS A 41 26.35 -2.02 -14.55
CA HIS A 41 25.13 -1.73 -13.81
C HIS A 41 24.15 -0.93 -14.69
N PRO A 42 22.83 -1.07 -14.49
CA PRO A 42 21.85 -0.31 -15.25
C PRO A 42 22.03 1.19 -15.00
N LEU A 43 22.08 1.98 -16.08
CA LEU A 43 22.31 3.41 -15.99
C LEU A 43 21.20 4.12 -15.22
N THR A 44 21.53 5.13 -14.40
CA THR A 44 20.55 5.97 -13.70
C THR A 44 20.34 7.30 -14.44
N THR A 45 19.41 8.13 -13.95
CA THR A 45 19.17 9.48 -14.49
C THR A 45 20.35 10.43 -14.30
N LYS A 46 21.33 10.09 -13.45
CA LYS A 46 22.50 10.93 -13.13
C LYS A 46 23.76 10.55 -13.90
N GLN A 47 23.68 9.51 -14.72
CA GLN A 47 24.79 9.01 -15.54
C GLN A 47 24.54 9.37 -17.02
N GLY A 48 25.57 9.20 -17.86
CA GLY A 48 25.48 9.47 -19.29
C GLY A 48 25.77 10.93 -19.67
N ASN A 49 25.62 11.23 -20.96
CA ASN A 49 25.84 12.56 -21.53
C ASN A 49 24.55 13.42 -21.46
N LYS A 50 24.63 14.70 -21.83
CA LYS A 50 23.51 15.68 -21.86
C LYS A 50 22.30 15.21 -22.68
N HIS A 51 22.49 14.36 -23.68
CA HIS A 51 21.42 13.82 -24.52
C HIS A 51 20.81 12.50 -23.99
N TYR A 52 21.40 11.92 -22.95
CA TYR A 52 20.85 10.72 -22.32
C TYR A 52 19.69 11.10 -21.41
N TYR A 53 18.47 10.77 -21.85
CA TYR A 53 17.27 10.91 -21.04
C TYR A 53 16.67 9.54 -20.76
N LYS A 54 16.66 9.14 -19.48
CA LYS A 54 16.07 7.85 -19.05
C LYS A 54 14.60 7.96 -18.64
N GLY A 55 14.22 9.05 -17.97
CA GLY A 55 12.90 9.21 -17.34
C GLY A 55 12.72 8.41 -16.03
N THR A 56 11.60 8.66 -15.34
CA THR A 56 11.25 8.07 -14.02
C THR A 56 9.80 7.57 -13.94
N ARG A 57 9.13 7.41 -15.09
CA ARG A 57 7.69 7.07 -15.19
C ARG A 57 6.74 8.12 -14.57
N SER A 58 7.25 9.32 -14.29
CA SER A 58 6.45 10.42 -13.71
C SER A 58 5.58 11.14 -14.72
N SER A 59 5.94 11.11 -16.01
CA SER A 59 5.35 11.95 -17.05
C SER A 59 4.83 11.09 -18.20
N GLY A 60 3.66 11.45 -18.73
CA GLY A 60 2.99 10.75 -19.83
C GLY A 60 1.61 11.31 -20.16
N TYR A 61 1.31 12.52 -19.70
CA TYR A 61 -0.03 13.12 -19.71
C TYR A 61 -0.26 14.03 -20.92
N GLY A 62 0.66 14.09 -21.85
CA GLY A 62 0.70 15.13 -22.87
C GLY A 62 1.61 14.76 -24.03
N LYS A 63 1.95 15.74 -24.85
CA LYS A 63 2.82 15.58 -26.02
C LYS A 63 3.77 16.75 -26.18
N LEU A 64 4.93 16.50 -26.77
CA LEU A 64 5.79 17.58 -27.27
C LEU A 64 5.27 18.07 -28.62
N ASN A 65 5.27 19.38 -28.85
CA ASN A 65 5.04 19.94 -30.17
C ASN A 65 6.34 19.91 -31.01
N LYS A 66 6.25 20.31 -32.29
CA LYS A 66 7.41 20.39 -33.20
C LYS A 66 8.54 21.29 -32.67
N ASN A 67 8.22 22.27 -31.84
CA ASN A 67 9.16 23.24 -31.27
C ASN A 67 9.75 22.79 -29.93
N GLY A 68 9.41 21.60 -29.43
CA GLY A 68 9.89 21.07 -28.14
C GLY A 68 9.15 21.59 -26.91
N THR A 69 8.06 22.34 -27.06
CA THR A 69 7.17 22.72 -25.94
C THR A 69 6.28 21.56 -25.55
N TYR A 70 6.15 21.30 -24.25
CA TYR A 70 5.24 20.28 -23.74
C TYR A 70 3.81 20.81 -23.63
N ILE A 71 2.86 20.12 -24.24
CA ILE A 71 1.43 20.42 -24.19
C ILE A 71 0.74 19.34 -23.35
N MET A 72 0.13 19.75 -22.24
CA MET A 72 -0.58 18.86 -21.32
C MET A 72 -1.96 18.49 -21.85
N ASN A 73 -2.36 17.22 -21.70
CA ASN A 73 -3.73 16.78 -21.90
C ASN A 73 -4.37 16.46 -20.54
N TRP A 74 -5.27 17.34 -20.08
CA TRP A 74 -5.93 17.24 -18.78
C TRP A 74 -6.75 15.96 -18.61
N SER A 75 -7.27 15.35 -19.69
CA SER A 75 -8.00 14.08 -19.59
C SER A 75 -7.13 12.89 -19.17
N LYS A 76 -5.81 13.00 -19.26
CA LYS A 76 -4.86 11.97 -18.83
C LYS A 76 -4.23 12.26 -17.47
N VAL A 77 -4.42 13.46 -16.93
CA VAL A 77 -3.82 13.85 -15.65
C VAL A 77 -4.53 13.08 -14.54
N ARG A 78 -3.76 12.39 -13.70
CA ARG A 78 -4.30 11.60 -12.60
C ARG A 78 -4.75 12.51 -11.46
N THR A 79 -5.96 12.29 -10.98
CA THR A 79 -6.53 12.97 -9.80
C THR A 79 -6.81 11.94 -8.71
N TYR A 80 -6.65 12.33 -7.44
CA TYR A 80 -7.04 11.53 -6.29
C TYR A 80 -8.32 12.14 -5.71
N VAL A 81 -9.46 11.50 -5.94
CA VAL A 81 -10.77 11.98 -5.46
C VAL A 81 -10.91 11.64 -3.99
N VAL A 82 -11.16 12.65 -3.16
CA VAL A 82 -11.39 12.50 -1.73
C VAL A 82 -12.90 12.46 -1.47
N PRO A 83 -13.43 11.44 -0.77
CA PRO A 83 -14.85 11.39 -0.41
C PRO A 83 -15.26 12.58 0.48
N PRO A 84 -16.51 13.10 0.33
CA PRO A 84 -16.92 14.36 0.97
C PRO A 84 -16.92 14.38 2.51
N ASP A 85 -16.92 13.24 3.19
CA ASP A 85 -17.05 13.16 4.66
C ASP A 85 -15.92 12.38 5.34
N LEU A 86 -14.75 12.28 4.70
CA LEU A 86 -13.63 11.50 5.22
C LEU A 86 -13.09 12.02 6.57
N GLN A 87 -13.20 13.33 6.82
CA GLN A 87 -12.73 13.94 8.07
C GLN A 87 -13.69 13.71 9.25
N THR A 88 -14.96 13.48 8.96
CA THR A 88 -16.02 13.25 9.95
C THR A 88 -16.30 11.77 10.15
N SER A 89 -15.72 10.88 9.35
CA SER A 89 -15.92 9.43 9.48
C SER A 89 -15.32 8.90 10.79
N GLU A 90 -16.07 8.04 11.48
CA GLU A 90 -15.60 7.36 12.69
C GLU A 90 -14.63 6.20 12.39
N LEU A 91 -14.57 5.75 11.13
CA LEU A 91 -13.73 4.64 10.68
C LEU A 91 -12.24 4.98 10.85
N ARG A 92 -11.51 4.06 11.49
CA ARG A 92 -10.08 4.17 11.76
C ARG A 92 -9.28 3.11 11.00
N PRO A 93 -7.98 3.33 10.76
CA PRO A 93 -7.15 2.36 10.04
C PRO A 93 -6.95 1.02 10.80
N LEU A 94 -7.19 1.02 12.11
CA LEU A 94 -7.02 -0.16 12.97
C LEU A 94 -8.26 -0.35 13.85
N VAL A 95 -8.52 -1.61 14.18
CA VAL A 95 -9.54 -2.04 15.14
C VAL A 95 -8.90 -2.28 16.51
N SER A 96 -9.69 -2.18 17.59
CA SER A 96 -9.24 -2.51 18.93
C SER A 96 -8.82 -3.99 19.03
N PRO A 97 -7.69 -4.33 19.68
CA PRO A 97 -7.32 -5.72 19.93
C PRO A 97 -8.33 -6.51 20.77
N ASN A 98 -9.18 -5.81 21.52
CA ASN A 98 -10.23 -6.43 22.34
C ASN A 98 -11.45 -6.83 21.52
N THR A 99 -11.56 -6.37 20.28
CA THR A 99 -12.68 -6.73 19.40
C THR A 99 -12.44 -8.14 18.85
N PRO A 100 -13.42 -9.05 18.99
CA PRO A 100 -13.31 -10.42 18.47
C PRO A 100 -13.26 -10.43 16.94
N GLN A 101 -12.60 -11.44 16.38
CA GLN A 101 -12.57 -11.64 14.94
C GLN A 101 -13.86 -12.29 14.48
N LEU A 102 -14.54 -11.66 13.53
CA LEU A 102 -15.75 -12.20 12.92
C LEU A 102 -15.42 -13.22 11.83
N LEU A 103 -16.11 -14.36 11.84
CA LEU A 103 -15.95 -15.45 10.88
C LEU A 103 -17.23 -15.64 10.06
N GLN A 104 -17.11 -15.59 8.73
CA GLN A 104 -18.24 -15.81 7.84
C GLN A 104 -18.24 -17.25 7.32
N GLN A 105 -19.41 -17.89 7.33
CA GLN A 105 -19.62 -19.24 6.83
C GLN A 105 -20.73 -19.25 5.77
N TRP A 106 -20.43 -19.83 4.61
CA TRP A 106 -21.39 -19.93 3.50
C TRP A 106 -21.75 -21.40 3.28
N VAL A 107 -22.98 -21.77 3.65
CA VAL A 107 -23.50 -23.14 3.53
C VAL A 107 -24.37 -23.22 2.28
N GLY A 108 -24.00 -24.10 1.35
CA GLY A 108 -24.77 -24.30 0.12
C GLY A 108 -24.51 -23.29 -1.00
N TYR A 109 -23.46 -22.47 -0.85
CA TYR A 109 -22.98 -21.59 -1.90
C TYR A 109 -21.62 -22.09 -2.38
N SER A 110 -21.54 -22.52 -3.64
CA SER A 110 -20.31 -23.06 -4.23
C SER A 110 -19.14 -22.07 -4.20
N ASP A 111 -19.41 -20.81 -4.57
CA ASP A 111 -18.40 -19.74 -4.68
C ASP A 111 -18.34 -18.83 -3.44
N GLY A 112 -18.99 -19.25 -2.34
CA GLY A 112 -19.07 -18.50 -1.08
C GLY A 112 -19.50 -17.04 -1.31
N PRO A 113 -18.68 -16.03 -0.91
CA PRO A 113 -19.05 -14.62 -0.99
C PRO A 113 -19.17 -14.08 -2.41
N LYS A 114 -18.65 -14.79 -3.43
CA LYS A 114 -18.72 -14.36 -4.84
C LYS A 114 -19.90 -14.99 -5.58
N SER A 115 -20.67 -15.85 -4.93
CA SER A 115 -21.76 -16.56 -5.58
C SER A 115 -22.87 -15.59 -6.02
N GLY A 116 -23.32 -15.74 -7.27
CA GLY A 116 -24.42 -14.96 -7.80
C GLY A 116 -25.74 -15.26 -7.11
N GLU A 117 -25.93 -16.52 -6.67
CA GLU A 117 -27.10 -16.96 -5.91
C GLU A 117 -27.20 -16.24 -4.56
N LEU A 118 -26.11 -16.14 -3.78
CA LEU A 118 -26.10 -15.39 -2.52
C LEU A 118 -26.40 -13.91 -2.74
N ALA A 119 -25.80 -13.30 -3.78
CA ALA A 119 -26.09 -11.91 -4.10
C ALA A 119 -27.57 -11.68 -4.46
N TRP A 120 -28.18 -12.61 -5.20
CA TRP A 120 -29.60 -12.57 -5.51
C TRP A 120 -30.47 -12.74 -4.27
N GLN A 121 -30.15 -13.70 -3.40
CA GLN A 121 -30.86 -13.91 -2.14
C GLN A 121 -30.78 -12.69 -1.22
N ASN A 122 -29.61 -12.04 -1.12
CA ASN A 122 -29.44 -10.81 -0.37
C ASN A 122 -30.35 -9.68 -0.90
N ILE A 123 -30.55 -9.60 -2.21
CA ILE A 123 -31.48 -8.63 -2.82
C ILE A 123 -32.92 -8.97 -2.44
N VAL A 124 -33.33 -10.23 -2.56
CA VAL A 124 -34.68 -10.68 -2.20
C VAL A 124 -34.97 -10.39 -0.72
N ASN A 125 -34.06 -10.80 0.17
CA ASN A 125 -34.19 -10.58 1.62
C ASN A 125 -34.22 -9.08 1.97
N PHE A 126 -33.41 -8.25 1.30
CA PHE A 126 -33.46 -6.80 1.49
C PHE A 126 -34.80 -6.20 1.04
N VAL A 127 -35.40 -6.68 -0.05
CA VAL A 127 -36.72 -6.21 -0.50
C VAL A 127 -37.82 -6.62 0.48
N GLU A 128 -37.75 -7.83 1.03
CA GLU A 128 -38.75 -8.37 1.95
C GLU A 128 -38.64 -7.82 3.38
N HIS A 129 -37.41 -7.64 3.87
CA HIS A 129 -37.13 -7.33 5.28
C HIS A 129 -36.45 -5.96 5.51
N GLY A 130 -36.00 -5.27 4.46
CA GLY A 130 -35.38 -3.95 4.54
C GLY A 130 -33.89 -3.97 4.92
N GLU A 131 -33.39 -2.85 5.44
CA GLU A 131 -31.95 -2.63 5.68
C GLU A 131 -31.31 -3.62 6.67
N ASN A 132 -32.05 -4.09 7.67
CA ASN A 132 -31.53 -4.96 8.73
C ASN A 132 -31.89 -6.45 8.53
N TYR A 133 -32.01 -6.90 7.27
CA TYR A 133 -32.43 -8.28 6.95
C TYR A 133 -31.46 -9.37 7.45
N ASP A 134 -30.18 -9.03 7.61
CA ASP A 134 -29.10 -9.96 7.98
C ASP A 134 -28.67 -9.81 9.44
N PHE A 135 -29.54 -9.26 10.30
CA PHE A 135 -29.20 -9.10 11.69
C PHE A 135 -29.10 -10.47 12.38
N GLN A 136 -27.86 -10.87 12.69
CA GLN A 136 -27.54 -12.08 13.45
C GLN A 136 -26.87 -11.69 14.77
N ASP A 137 -27.29 -12.32 15.86
CA ASP A 137 -26.60 -12.19 17.15
C ASP A 137 -25.31 -13.02 17.13
N VAL A 138 -24.23 -12.38 16.72
CA VAL A 138 -22.91 -13.01 16.55
C VAL A 138 -22.30 -13.45 17.87
N GLU A 139 -22.62 -12.81 19.00
CA GLU A 139 -22.10 -13.20 20.32
C GLU A 139 -22.64 -14.55 20.74
N LYS A 140 -23.91 -14.82 20.42
CA LYS A 140 -24.55 -16.12 20.65
C LYS A 140 -23.96 -17.22 19.75
N ASN A 141 -23.47 -16.85 18.57
CA ASN A 141 -22.96 -17.77 17.55
C ASN A 141 -21.42 -17.90 17.55
N ASP A 142 -20.75 -17.65 18.69
CA ASP A 142 -19.28 -17.70 18.80
C ASP A 142 -18.57 -16.86 17.71
N TYR A 143 -19.11 -15.67 17.43
CA TYR A 143 -18.65 -14.71 16.41
C TYR A 143 -18.67 -15.25 14.97
N ARG A 144 -19.63 -16.14 14.66
CA ARG A 144 -19.89 -16.65 13.31
C ARG A 144 -21.14 -16.03 12.70
N GLU A 145 -20.97 -15.47 11.52
CA GLU A 145 -22.07 -15.09 10.61
C GLU A 145 -22.30 -16.23 9.63
N VAL A 146 -23.51 -16.79 9.63
CA VAL A 146 -23.84 -17.96 8.80
C VAL A 146 -24.81 -17.55 7.70
N PHE A 147 -24.41 -17.79 6.46
CA PHE A 147 -25.21 -17.59 5.25
C PHE A 147 -25.59 -18.94 4.68
N GLU A 148 -26.87 -19.28 4.74
CA GLU A 148 -27.35 -20.59 4.32
C GLU A 148 -28.22 -20.46 3.07
N ASN A 149 -28.01 -21.35 2.11
CA ASN A 149 -28.84 -21.42 0.92
C ASN A 149 -30.26 -21.92 1.30
N PRO A 150 -31.33 -21.19 0.95
CA PRO A 150 -32.70 -21.59 1.27
C PRO A 150 -33.08 -22.95 0.69
N ASP A 151 -32.48 -23.38 -0.41
CA ASP A 151 -32.80 -24.69 -1.02
C ASP A 151 -32.28 -25.88 -0.20
N ILE A 152 -31.18 -25.68 0.55
CA ILE A 152 -30.71 -26.66 1.54
C ILE A 152 -31.64 -26.68 2.75
N LYS A 153 -32.07 -25.51 3.23
CA LYS A 153 -33.02 -25.40 4.36
C LYS A 153 -34.34 -26.12 4.06
N LYS A 154 -34.87 -25.96 2.85
CA LYS A 154 -36.12 -26.63 2.43
C LYS A 154 -35.97 -28.15 2.50
N THR A 155 -34.91 -28.69 1.88
CA THR A 155 -34.61 -30.12 1.89
C THR A 155 -34.48 -30.68 3.31
N ALA A 156 -33.80 -29.97 4.22
CA ALA A 156 -33.66 -30.40 5.61
C ALA A 156 -34.99 -30.46 6.39
N ASN A 157 -35.89 -29.49 6.16
CA ASN A 157 -37.20 -29.47 6.82
C ASN A 157 -38.15 -30.56 6.30
N ASP A 158 -38.01 -30.97 5.04
CA ASP A 158 -38.82 -32.03 4.43
C ASP A 158 -38.39 -33.44 4.90
N GLU A 159 -37.18 -33.59 5.45
CA GLU A 159 -36.58 -34.86 5.90
C GLU A 159 -36.82 -35.19 7.39
N GLU A 160 -37.38 -34.29 8.21
CA GLU A 160 -37.75 -34.61 9.61
C GLU A 160 -38.98 -35.55 9.66
N PRO A 161 -38.84 -36.83 10.07
CA PRO A 161 -39.97 -37.74 10.09
C PRO A 161 -40.89 -37.41 11.26
N THR A 162 -42.18 -37.20 10.97
CA THR A 162 -43.33 -37.18 11.89
C THR A 162 -43.31 -38.39 12.84
N SER A 163 -42.52 -38.32 13.91
CA SER A 163 -42.35 -39.38 14.91
C SER A 163 -42.80 -38.99 16.32
N GLU A 164 -43.31 -37.76 16.50
CA GLU A 164 -43.89 -37.27 17.76
C GLU A 164 -45.42 -37.13 17.71
N LYS A 165 -46.11 -38.09 17.09
CA LYS A 165 -47.56 -38.26 17.26
C LYS A 165 -47.90 -39.72 17.58
N LEU A 166 -47.57 -40.15 18.80
CA LEU A 166 -48.21 -41.27 19.48
C LEU A 166 -48.34 -40.95 20.97
#